data_AF-A0A950EF65-F1
#
_entry.id   AF-A0A950EF65-F1
#
_cell.length_a   1.000
_cell.length_b   1.000
_cell.length_c   1.000
_cell.angle_alpha   90.00
_cell.angle_beta   90.00
_cell.angle_gamma   90.00
#
_symmetry.space_group_name_H-M   'P 1'
#
loop_
_entity.id
_entity.type
_entity.pdbx_description
1 polymer ?
#
loop_
_entity_poly.entity_id
_entity_poly.type
_entity_poly.pdbx_seq_one_letter_code
_entity_poly.pdbx_strand_id
1 'polypeptide(L)' 'MRIAWFTPRYHPCIGGSENYVRAMVRRFVAAGHEVDVLTSDAHDLWYFTDRRRRRVD' A
#
# COMPACT_ATOMS: atom_id res chain seq x y z
N MET A 1 5.25 18.58 5.07
CA MET A 1 5.13 17.71 6.27
C MET A 1 5.76 16.36 5.97
N ARG A 2 6.02 15.53 6.99
CA ARG A 2 6.43 14.14 6.83
C ARG A 2 5.21 13.23 7.00
N ILE A 3 4.91 12.39 6.01
CA ILE A 3 3.70 11.55 5.98
C ILE A 3 4.11 10.09 5.80
N ALA A 4 3.69 9.23 6.72
CA ALA A 4 3.79 7.78 6.59
C ALA A 4 2.42 7.23 6.13
N TRP A 5 2.36 6.68 4.92
CA TRP A 5 1.13 6.12 4.34
C TRP A 5 1.19 4.59 4.34
N PHE A 6 0.36 3.96 5.15
CA PHE A 6 0.24 2.50 5.22
C PHE A 6 -0.81 1.99 4.24
N THR A 7 -0.46 1.02 3.42
CA THR A 7 -1.36 0.35 2.48
C THR A 7 -0.99 -1.12 2.36
N PRO A 8 -1.95 -2.06 2.27
CA PRO A 8 -1.61 -3.47 2.10
C PRO A 8 -0.91 -3.72 0.76
N ARG A 9 -1.31 -3.00 -0.30
CA ARG A 9 -0.76 -3.13 -1.65
C ARG A 9 -0.37 -1.78 -2.20
N TYR A 10 0.68 -1.77 -3.02
CA TYR A 10 1.10 -0.61 -3.77
C TYR A 10 1.67 -1.03 -5.14
N HIS A 11 2.02 -0.05 -5.98
CA HIS A 11 2.61 -0.31 -7.29
C HIS A 11 3.83 -1.25 -7.16
N PRO A 12 3.97 -2.31 -8.01
CA PRO A 12 3.28 -2.51 -9.28
C PRO A 12 1.94 -3.25 -9.23
N CYS A 13 1.39 -3.58 -8.05
CA CYS A 13 0.04 -4.14 -7.98
C CYS A 13 -0.98 -3.14 -8.57
N ILE A 14 -1.82 -3.61 -9.49
CA ILE A 14 -2.82 -2.77 -10.17
C ILE A 14 -4.20 -3.02 -9.59
N GLY A 15 -4.80 -1.95 -9.08
CA GLY A 15 -6.16 -1.93 -8.53
C GLY A 15 -6.60 -0.51 -8.18
N GLY A 16 -7.84 -0.36 -7.71
CA GLY A 16 -8.42 0.95 -7.40
C GLY A 16 -7.69 1.68 -6.28
N SER A 17 -7.43 0.97 -5.18
CA SER A 17 -6.73 1.52 -4.01
C SER A 17 -5.30 1.94 -4.35
N GLU A 18 -4.57 1.12 -5.09
CA GLU A 18 -3.17 1.35 -5.46
C GLU A 18 -3.05 2.58 -6.37
N ASN A 19 -3.96 2.72 -7.34
CA ASN A 19 -4.04 3.89 -8.21
C ASN A 19 -4.39 5.17 -7.43
N TYR A 20 -5.33 5.07 -6.48
CA TYR A 20 -5.70 6.20 -5.62
C TYR A 20 -4.52 6.66 -4.76
N VAL A 21 -3.87 5.74 -4.04
CA VAL A 21 -2.72 6.06 -3.18
C VAL A 21 -1.61 6.67 -4.03
N ARG A 22 -1.31 6.12 -5.20
CA ARG A 22 -0.29 6.66 -6.11
C ARG A 22 -0.62 8.08 -6.56
N ALA A 23 -1.88 8.37 -6.88
CA ALA A 23 -2.31 9.71 -7.26
C ALA A 23 -2.17 10.70 -6.09
N MET A 24 -2.55 10.29 -4.88
CA MET A 24 -2.47 11.14 -3.68
C MET A 24 -1.04 11.41 -3.26
N VAL A 25 -0.18 10.38 -3.18
CA VAL A 25 1.25 10.52 -2.86
C VAL A 25 1.92 11.53 -3.79
N ARG A 26 1.65 11.44 -5.09
CA ARG A 26 2.18 12.39 -6.07
C ARG A 26 1.71 13.83 -5.84
N ARG A 27 0.45 14.02 -5.47
CA ARG A 27 -0.09 15.34 -5.13
C ARG A 27 0.58 15.91 -3.87
N PHE A 28 0.81 15.09 -2.84
CA PHE A 28 1.49 15.54 -1.62
C PHE A 28 2.95 15.89 -1.86
N VAL A 29 3.67 15.08 -2.64
CA VAL A 29 5.06 15.39 -3.02
C VAL A 29 5.11 16.69 -3.83
N ALA A 30 4.20 16.87 -4.79
CA ALA A 30 4.10 18.11 -5.56
C ALA A 30 3.77 19.35 -4.68
N ALA A 31 3.08 19.14 -3.56
CA ALA A 31 2.80 20.17 -2.56
C ALA A 31 3.96 20.40 -1.56
N GLY A 32 5.12 19.77 -1.75
CA GLY A 32 6.30 19.94 -0.91
C GLY A 32 6.27 19.11 0.38
N HIS A 33 5.57 17.99 0.39
CA HIS A 33 5.60 17.03 1.51
C HIS A 33 6.57 15.87 1.24
N GLU A 34 7.18 15.36 2.30
CA GLU A 34 7.96 14.12 2.30
C GLU A 34 7.01 12.97 2.63
N VAL A 35 6.94 11.95 1.77
CA VAL A 35 5.96 10.87 1.90
C VAL A 35 6.64 9.51 1.77
N ASP A 36 6.55 8.70 2.81
CA ASP A 36 6.96 7.31 2.83
C ASP A 36 5.73 6.41 2.66
N VAL A 37 5.74 5.53 1.67
CA VAL A 37 4.68 4.53 1.47
C VAL A 37 5.15 3.21 2.04
N LEU A 38 4.45 2.74 3.07
CA LEU A 38 4.72 1.49 3.76
C LEU A 38 3.71 0.45 3.27
N THR A 39 4.22 -0.56 2.58
CA THR A 39 3.41 -1.64 2.01
C THR A 39 3.98 -3.00 2.38
N SER A 40 3.12 -4.01 2.38
CA SER A 40 3.53 -5.40 2.47
C SER A 40 4.33 -5.82 1.24
N ASP A 41 5.13 -6.86 1.39
CA ASP A 41 5.73 -7.49 0.23
C ASP A 41 4.67 -8.22 -0.60
N ALA A 42 4.94 -8.51 -1.88
CA ALA A 42 3.96 -9.15 -2.74
C ALA A 42 3.64 -10.60 -2.32
N HIS A 43 4.49 -11.24 -1.50
CA HIS A 43 4.31 -12.60 -1.01
C HIS A 43 3.35 -12.63 0.20
N ASP A 44 3.40 -11.63 1.07
CA ASP A 44 2.48 -11.39 2.18
C ASP A 44 1.03 -11.28 1.70
N LEU A 45 0.81 -10.82 0.47
CA LEU A 45 -0.53 -10.69 -0.09
C LEU A 45 -1.21 -12.04 -0.33
N TRP A 46 -0.43 -13.06 -0.69
CA TRP A 46 -0.95 -14.41 -0.86
C TRP A 46 -1.43 -15.01 0.45
N TYR A 47 -0.93 -14.53 1.59
CA TYR A 47 -1.48 -14.90 2.89
C TYR A 47 -2.97 -14.59 3.00
N PHE A 48 -3.50 -13.56 2.32
CA PHE A 48 -4.95 -13.27 2.39
C PHE A 48 -5.82 -14.26 1.64
N THR A 49 -5.27 -14.89 0.60
CA THR A 49 -5.97 -15.85 -0.27
C THR A 49 -5.58 -17.31 0.01
N ASP A 50 -4.56 -17.55 0.84
CA ASP A 50 -4.16 -18.88 1.25
C ASP A 50 -5.27 -19.56 2.08
N ARG A 51 -5.85 -20.62 1.52
CA ARG A 51 -6.90 -21.42 2.16
C ARG A 51 -6.40 -22.22 3.36
N ARG A 52 -5.08 -22.42 3.48
CA ARG A 52 -4.43 -23.21 4.53
C ARG A 52 -3.94 -22.36 5.71
N ARG A 53 -4.06 -21.03 5.62
CA ARG A 53 -3.57 -20.12 6.66
C ARG A 53 -4.24 -20.37 8.00
N ARG A 54 -3.47 -20.20 9.09
CA ARG A 54 -4.01 -20.19 10.45
C ARG A 54 -4.97 -19.00 10.59
N ARG A 55 -6.23 -19.28 10.92
CA ARG A 55 -7.18 -18.22 11.24
C ARG A 55 -6.87 -17.72 12.65
N VAL A 56 -6.96 -16.41 12.83
CA VAL A 56 -7.02 -15.82 14.16
C VAL A 56 -8.49 -15.91 14.54
N ASP A 57 -8.80 -16.78 15.50
CA ASP A 57 -10.12 -16.90 16.12
C ASP A 57 -10.33 -15.78 17.15
#